data_AF-A0A382VR59-F1
#
_entry.id   AF-A0A382VR59-F1
#
_cell.length_a   1.000
_cell.length_b   1.000
_cell.length_c   1.000
_cell.angle_alpha   90.00
_cell.angle_beta   90.00
_cell.angle_gamma   90.00
#
_symmetry.space_group_name_H-M   'P 1'
#
loop_
_entity.id
_entity.type
_entity.pdbx_description
1 polymer ?
#
loop_
_entity_poly.entity_id
_entity_poly.type
_entity_poly.pdbx_seq_one_letter_code
_entity_poly.pdbx_strand_id
1 'polypeptide(L)' 'TLMGGSLNADPDFSEKELIKFFKDNKIDKTGFHIQGGLKFQVLTLDAFLFYRQTIGDFEDVLDAKTYGSMNLRLGLGF' A
#
# COMPACT_ATOMS: atom_id res chain seq x y z
N THR A 1 -18.06 17.49 11.18
CA THR A 1 -16.80 17.06 11.84
C THR A 1 -16.19 15.93 11.03
N LEU A 2 -15.05 16.15 10.37
CA LEU A 2 -14.61 15.31 9.24
C LEU A 2 -14.32 13.83 9.56
N MET A 3 -14.09 13.46 10.83
CA MET A 3 -13.92 12.06 11.27
C MET A 3 -14.30 11.88 12.76
N GLY A 4 -15.45 12.44 13.15
CA GLY A 4 -15.96 12.33 14.52
C GLY A 4 -17.46 12.61 14.63
N GLY A 5 -18.17 12.59 13.51
CA GLY A 5 -19.63 12.77 13.43
C GLY A 5 -20.36 11.43 13.37
N SER A 6 -21.68 11.47 13.53
CA SER A 6 -22.57 10.31 13.38
C SER A 6 -22.40 9.66 12.00
N LEU A 7 -22.26 8.33 11.95
CA LEU A 7 -22.17 7.54 10.71
C LEU A 7 -23.44 7.61 9.84
N ASN A 8 -24.55 8.14 10.39
CA ASN A 8 -25.84 8.30 9.70
C ASN A 8 -26.06 9.72 9.16
N ALA A 9 -25.10 10.64 9.32
CA ALA A 9 -25.20 11.99 8.80
C ALA A 9 -24.65 12.06 7.37
N ASP A 10 -25.31 12.82 6.50
CA ASP A 10 -24.76 13.13 5.19
C ASP A 10 -23.41 13.86 5.37
N PRO A 11 -22.35 13.40 4.68
CA PRO A 11 -21.04 14.04 4.79
C PRO A 11 -21.09 15.42 4.14
N ASP A 12 -21.27 16.46 4.97
CA ASP A 12 -21.08 17.85 4.56
C ASP A 12 -19.66 18.29 4.93
N PHE A 13 -18.76 18.25 3.94
CA PHE A 13 -17.43 18.84 4.05
C PHE A 13 -16.99 19.43 2.72
N SER A 14 -16.29 20.56 2.79
CA SER A 14 -15.73 21.19 1.60
C SER A 14 -14.46 20.46 1.14
N GLU A 15 -14.19 20.48 -0.17
CA GLU A 15 -12.94 19.94 -0.74
C GLU A 15 -11.69 20.53 -0.03
N LYS A 16 -11.73 21.80 0.35
CA LYS A 16 -10.65 22.48 1.07
C LYS A 16 -10.42 21.89 2.45
N GLU A 17 -11.48 21.55 3.18
CA GLU A 17 -11.37 20.91 4.49
C GLU A 17 -10.84 19.49 4.39
N LEU A 18 -11.23 18.75 3.34
CA LEU A 18 -10.66 17.42 3.06
C LEU A 18 -9.16 17.50 2.75
N ILE A 19 -8.74 18.45 1.90
CA ILE A 19 -7.32 18.67 1.58
C ILE A 19 -6.53 19.04 2.84
N LYS A 20 -7.09 19.91 3.70
CA LYS A 20 -6.46 20.29 4.97
C LYS A 20 -6.34 19.08 5.91
N PHE A 21 -7.40 18.28 6.03
CA PHE A 21 -7.38 17.06 6.83
C PHE A 21 -6.26 16.12 6.37
N PHE A 22 -6.11 15.89 5.06
CA PHE A 22 -5.00 15.10 4.55
C PHE A 22 -3.63 15.72 4.84
N LYS A 23 -3.46 17.05 4.69
CA LYS A 23 -2.18 17.69 5.03
C LYS A 23 -1.80 17.54 6.51
N ASP A 24 -2.77 17.70 7.39
CA ASP A 24 -2.54 17.72 8.84
C ASP A 24 -2.35 16.30 9.42
N ASN A 25 -2.91 15.27 8.74
CA ASN A 25 -2.90 13.89 9.25
C ASN A 25 -2.06 12.92 8.40
N LYS A 26 -1.49 13.36 7.27
CA LYS A 26 -0.61 12.52 6.46
C LYS A 26 0.71 12.34 7.18
N ILE A 27 1.04 11.08 7.45
CA ILE A 27 2.36 10.69 7.94
C ILE A 27 3.26 10.51 6.71
N ASP A 28 4.07 11.52 6.41
CA ASP A 28 5.06 11.44 5.33
C ASP A 28 6.26 10.60 5.79
N LYS A 29 6.33 9.35 5.31
CA LYS A 29 7.47 8.45 5.53
C LYS A 29 8.20 8.18 4.23
N THR A 30 9.50 8.42 4.25
CA THR A 30 10.41 8.09 3.15
C THR A 30 11.05 6.74 3.43
N GLY A 31 11.13 5.89 2.41
CA GLY A 31 11.79 4.59 2.49
C GLY A 31 12.18 4.11 1.10
N PHE A 32 13.01 3.07 1.07
CA PHE A 32 13.37 2.40 -0.18
C PHE A 32 12.81 0.98 -0.16
N HIS A 33 12.47 0.46 -1.34
CA HIS A 33 12.10 -0.94 -1.50
C HIS A 33 13.07 -1.61 -2.44
N ILE A 34 13.41 -2.86 -2.13
CA ILE A 34 14.11 -3.77 -3.02
C ILE A 34 13.08 -4.80 -3.46
N GLN A 35 13.03 -5.06 -4.77
CA GLN A 35 12.14 -6.07 -5.33
C GLN A 35 12.94 -7.01 -6.23
N GLY A 36 12.80 -8.31 -5.99
CA GLY A 36 13.32 -9.37 -6.83
C GLY A 36 12.19 -10.33 -7.20
N GLY A 37 12.35 -11.05 -8.31
CA GLY A 37 11.36 -12.04 -8.72
C GLY A 37 11.92 -13.14 -9.59
N LEU A 38 11.26 -14.30 -9.51
CA LEU A 38 11.48 -15.46 -10.36
C LEU A 38 10.30 -15.56 -11.32
N LYS A 39 10.61 -15.74 -12.61
CA LYS A 39 9.65 -16.04 -13.65
C LYS A 39 9.91 -17.45 -14.17
N PHE A 40 8.89 -18.29 -14.09
CA PHE A 40 8.84 -19.58 -14.74
C PHE A 40 7.78 -19.52 -15.84
N GLN A 41 8.12 -19.96 -17.04
CA GLN A 41 7.18 -19.99 -18.14
C GLN A 41 7.45 -21.24 -18.97
N VAL A 42 6.41 -22.04 -19.18
CA VAL A 42 6.43 -23.24 -20.04
C VAL A 42 5.20 -23.23 -20.93
N LEU A 43 5.41 -23.08 -22.24
CA LEU A 43 4.33 -22.98 -23.23
C LEU A 43 3.31 -21.89 -22.82
N THR A 44 2.10 -22.31 -22.43
CA THR A 44 0.98 -21.47 -21.99
C THR A 44 0.95 -21.25 -20.48
N LEU A 45 1.68 -22.05 -19.70
CA LEU A 45 1.72 -21.93 -18.25
C LEU A 45 2.78 -20.91 -17.86
N ASP A 46 2.39 -19.95 -17.03
CA ASP A 46 3.33 -19.05 -16.37
C ASP A 46 3.13 -19.05 -14.85
N ALA A 47 4.25 -18.83 -14.17
CA ALA A 47 4.31 -18.64 -12.74
C ALA A 47 5.32 -17.53 -12.43
N PHE A 48 4.89 -16.57 -11.62
CA PHE A 48 5.73 -15.48 -11.16
C PHE A 48 5.73 -15.44 -9.64
N LEU A 49 6.91 -15.43 -9.06
CA LEU A 49 7.10 -15.23 -7.64
C LEU A 49 7.89 -13.95 -7.44
N PHE A 50 7.28 -12.95 -6.80
CA PHE A 50 7.93 -11.70 -6.45
C PHE A 50 8.10 -11.61 -4.94
N TYR A 51 9.29 -11.21 -4.51
CA TYR A 51 9.56 -10.80 -3.15
C TYR A 51 9.93 -9.32 -3.14
N ARG A 52 9.28 -8.54 -2.29
CA ARG A 52 9.59 -7.12 -2.08
C ARG A 52 9.84 -6.89 -0.60
N GLN A 53 11.02 -6.37 -0.28
CA GLN A 53 11.34 -5.86 1.04
C GLN A 53 11.30 -4.34 1.00
N THR A 54 10.56 -3.73 1.90
CA THR A 54 10.52 -2.27 2.07
C THR A 54 11.17 -1.91 3.41
N ILE A 55 12.11 -0.98 3.37
CA ILE A 55 12.91 -0.53 4.52
C ILE A 55 12.75 0.98 4.64
N GLY A 56 12.47 1.45 5.86
CA GLY A 56 12.27 2.87 6.14
C GLY A 56 11.72 3.11 7.54
N ASP A 57 11.53 4.38 7.88
CA ASP A 57 11.08 4.78 9.23
C ASP A 57 9.57 4.60 9.40
N PHE A 58 9.07 3.37 9.19
CA PHE A 58 7.65 3.03 9.29
C PHE A 58 7.18 2.70 10.72
N GLU A 59 8.00 2.96 11.74
CA GLU A 59 7.66 2.70 13.15
C GLU A 59 6.36 3.37 13.57
N ASP A 60 6.12 4.61 13.10
CA ASP A 60 4.89 5.36 13.43
C ASP A 60 3.61 4.79 12.80
N VAL A 61 3.72 3.85 11.85
CA VAL A 61 2.58 3.33 11.07
C VAL A 61 2.41 1.82 11.23
N LEU A 62 3.51 1.07 11.29
CA LEU A 62 3.54 -0.40 11.28
C LEU A 62 4.29 -1.00 12.48
N ASP A 63 4.75 -0.17 13.43
CA ASP A 63 5.60 -0.58 14.57
C ASP A 63 6.80 -1.45 14.15
N ALA A 64 7.28 -1.22 12.92
CA ALA A 64 8.35 -2.00 12.31
C ALA A 64 9.16 -1.13 11.35
N LYS A 65 10.49 -1.23 11.43
CA LYS A 65 11.43 -0.55 10.51
C LYS A 65 11.43 -1.15 9.08
N THR A 66 10.87 -2.33 8.92
CA THR A 66 10.85 -3.03 7.63
C THR A 66 9.61 -3.89 7.51
N TYR A 67 9.08 -4.02 6.30
CA TYR A 67 8.05 -5.02 5.99
C TYR A 67 8.37 -5.72 4.68
N GLY A 68 8.12 -7.03 4.67
CA GLY A 68 8.24 -7.88 3.48
C GLY A 68 6.87 -8.15 2.89
N SER A 69 6.81 -8.29 1.56
CA SER A 69 5.62 -8.76 0.86
C SER A 69 6.01 -9.77 -0.20
N MET A 70 5.20 -10.81 -0.34
CA MET A 70 5.37 -11.87 -1.33
C MET A 70 4.15 -11.90 -2.24
N ASN A 71 4.37 -11.97 -3.56
CA ASN A 71 3.31 -12.04 -4.54
C ASN A 71 3.56 -13.24 -5.46
N LEU A 72 2.65 -14.22 -5.39
CA LEU A 72 2.61 -15.36 -6.30
C LEU A 72 1.52 -15.11 -7.35
N ARG A 73 1.87 -15.24 -8.62
CA ARG A 73 0.94 -15.20 -9.75
C ARG A 73 1.07 -16.49 -10.55
N LEU A 74 -0.06 -17.07 -10.92
CA LEU A 74 -0.16 -18.21 -11.81
C LEU A 74 -1.05 -17.80 -12.97
N GLY A 75 -0.65 -18.13 -14.19
CA GLY A 75 -1.36 -17.75 -15.39
C GLY A 75 -1.39 -18.85 -16.43
N LEU A 76 -2.41 -18.75 -17.29
CA LEU A 76 -2.57 -19.50 -18.52
C LEU A 76 -2.66 -18.48 -19.65
N GLY A 77 -1.62 -18.39 -20.48
CA GLY A 77 -1.63 -17.63 -21.72
C GLY A 77 -2.20 -18.49 -22.84
N PHE A 78 -3.38 -18.15 -23.33
CA PHE A 78 -3.98 -18.78 -24.52
C PHE A 78 -3.48 -18.11 -25.80
#